data_AF-A0A2E2UUL1-F1
#
_entry.id   AF-A0A2E2UUL1-F1
#
_cell.length_a   1.000
_cell.length_b   1.000
_cell.length_c   1.000
_cell.angle_alpha   90.00
_cell.angle_beta   90.00
_cell.angle_gamma   90.00
#
_symmetry.space_group_name_H-M   'P 1'
#
loop_
_entity.id
_entity.type
_entity.pdbx_description
1 polymer ?
#
loop_
_entity_poly.entity_id
_entity_poly.type
_entity_poly.pdbx_seq_one_letter_code
_entity_poly.pdbx_strand_id
1 'polypeptide(L)'
;MKKKYLLYITMTITLLCYDLSYGQQINNHGDVKLSPNQIVQKLNTPTKIWINGGWHFRSDGTRFWKKGHWEFEEKTFQKKSEIFRQKLNEKNKV
;
A
#
# COMPACT_ATOMS: atom_id res chain seq x y z
N MET A 1 -27.84 27.37 -31.76
CA MET A 1 -26.79 26.33 -31.62
C MET A 1 -25.70 26.67 -30.59
N LYS A 2 -25.26 27.94 -30.42
CA LYS A 2 -24.15 28.32 -29.52
C LYS A 2 -24.32 27.96 -28.04
N LYS A 3 -25.54 28.00 -27.49
CA LYS A 3 -25.81 27.70 -26.07
C LYS A 3 -25.55 26.23 -25.68
N LYS A 4 -25.72 25.29 -26.62
CA LYS A 4 -25.49 23.85 -26.35
C LYS A 4 -23.99 23.57 -26.16
N TYR A 5 -23.13 24.18 -26.98
CA TYR A 5 -21.68 24.03 -26.88
C TYR A 5 -21.11 24.59 -25.57
N LEU A 6 -21.65 25.72 -25.09
CA LEU A 6 -21.24 26.30 -23.81
C LEU A 6 -21.50 25.32 -22.65
N LEU A 7 -22.64 24.63 -22.68
CA LEU A 7 -23.02 23.67 -21.64
C LEU A 7 -22.14 22.41 -21.65
N TYR A 8 -21.76 21.92 -22.84
CA TYR A 8 -20.81 20.82 -22.98
C TYR A 8 -19.41 21.20 -22.47
N ILE A 9 -18.93 22.41 -22.77
CA ILE A 9 -17.62 22.89 -22.31
C ILE A 9 -17.58 23.00 -20.79
N THR A 10 -18.64 23.53 -20.16
CA THR A 10 -18.69 23.62 -18.70
C THR A 10 -18.74 22.24 -18.03
N MET A 11 -19.35 21.24 -18.68
CA MET A 11 -19.48 19.88 -18.16
C MET A 11 -18.18 19.08 -18.26
N THR A 12 -17.38 19.31 -19.30
CA THR A 12 -16.06 18.66 -19.45
C THR A 12 -15.04 19.25 -18.48
N ILE A 13 -15.08 20.57 -18.23
CA ILE A 13 -14.19 21.23 -17.26
C ILE A 13 -14.47 20.74 -15.83
N THR A 14 -15.74 20.62 -15.42
CA THR A 14 -16.05 20.08 -14.08
C THR A 14 -15.60 18.64 -13.93
N LEU A 15 -15.79 17.78 -14.94
CA LEU A 15 -15.31 16.39 -14.87
C LEU A 15 -13.78 16.31 -14.68
N LEU A 16 -13.02 17.10 -15.44
CA LEU A 16 -11.55 17.14 -15.35
C LEU A 16 -11.04 17.68 -14.00
N CYS A 17 -11.76 18.63 -13.37
CA CYS A 17 -11.38 19.16 -12.05
C CYS A 17 -11.59 18.14 -10.92
N TYR A 18 -12.57 17.25 -11.02
CA TYR A 18 -12.75 16.19 -10.02
C TYR A 18 -11.59 15.19 -10.03
N ASP A 19 -11.13 14.77 -11.21
CA ASP A 19 -10.01 13.81 -11.31
C ASP A 19 -8.67 14.39 -10.81
N LEU A 20 -8.41 15.69 -11.04
CA LEU A 20 -7.21 16.36 -10.52
C LEU A 20 -7.16 16.39 -8.99
N SER A 21 -8.32 16.52 -8.35
CA SER A 21 -8.43 16.65 -6.89
C SER A 21 -8.18 15.32 -6.17
N TYR A 22 -8.58 14.19 -6.77
CA TYR A 22 -8.32 12.87 -6.21
C TYR A 22 -6.89 12.37 -6.48
N GLY A 23 -6.22 12.84 -7.55
CA GLY A 23 -4.83 12.49 -7.86
C GLY A 23 -3.79 13.10 -6.92
N GLN A 24 -4.12 14.19 -6.21
CA GLN A 24 -3.16 14.91 -5.34
C GLN A 24 -2.99 14.34 -3.94
N GLN A 25 -3.82 13.40 -3.49
CA GLN A 25 -3.68 12.83 -2.14
C GLN A 25 -2.47 11.88 -1.97
N ILE A 26 -1.80 11.51 -3.06
CA ILE A 26 -0.66 10.57 -3.02
C ILE A 26 0.70 11.30 -3.07
N ASN A 27 0.76 12.55 -3.57
CA ASN A 27 2.02 13.26 -3.82
C ASN A 27 2.29 14.49 -2.93
N ASN A 28 1.42 14.82 -1.96
CA ASN A 28 1.68 15.86 -0.94
C ASN A 28 2.68 15.41 0.15
N HIS A 29 3.66 14.57 -0.21
CA HIS A 29 4.85 14.30 0.58
C HIS A 29 6.04 15.13 0.10
N GLY A 30 5.80 16.41 -0.22
CA GLY A 30 6.87 17.39 -0.30
C GLY A 30 7.41 17.65 1.10
N ASP A 31 8.61 17.15 1.38
CA ASP A 31 9.55 17.58 2.43
C ASP A 31 8.98 17.99 3.80
N VAL A 32 7.93 17.32 4.27
CA VAL A 32 7.57 17.38 5.69
C VAL A 32 8.62 16.56 6.42
N LYS A 33 9.55 17.24 7.10
CA LYS A 33 10.46 16.63 8.09
C LYS A 33 9.60 15.89 9.12
N LEU A 34 9.33 14.61 8.87
CA LEU A 34 8.60 13.75 9.77
C LEU A 34 9.38 13.70 11.07
N SER A 35 8.75 14.10 12.18
CA SER A 35 9.37 13.96 13.49
C SER A 35 9.67 12.46 13.73
N PRO A 36 10.78 12.12 14.40
CA PRO A 36 11.14 10.72 14.65
C PRO A 36 9.99 9.89 15.25
N ASN A 37 9.15 10.50 16.09
CA ASN A 37 7.98 9.86 16.68
C ASN A 37 6.90 9.49 15.65
N GLN A 38 6.65 10.35 14.65
CA GLN A 38 5.70 10.05 13.58
C GLN A 38 6.20 8.92 12.67
N ILE A 39 7.51 8.81 12.47
CA ILE A 39 8.13 7.71 11.72
C ILE A 39 7.93 6.39 12.46
N VAL A 40 8.20 6.37 13.77
CA VAL A 40 8.00 5.16 14.59
C VAL A 40 6.54 4.74 14.61
N GLN A 41 5.61 5.69 14.76
CA GLN A 41 4.16 5.40 14.70
C GLN A 41 3.74 4.81 13.34
N LYS A 42 4.14 5.44 12.23
CA LYS A 42 3.83 4.96 10.88
C LYS A 42 4.45 3.58 10.60
N LEU A 43 5.62 3.29 11.15
CA LEU A 43 6.28 1.99 11.00
C LEU A 43 5.70 0.90 11.89
N ASN A 44 5.12 1.27 13.04
CA ASN A 44 4.39 0.34 13.91
C ASN A 44 2.97 0.04 13.44
N THR A 45 2.43 0.78 12.46
CA THR A 45 1.11 0.50 11.90
C THR A 45 1.05 -0.93 11.34
N PRO A 46 -0.02 -1.70 11.67
CA PRO A 46 -0.20 -3.05 11.15
C PRO A 46 -0.15 -3.02 9.63
N THR A 47 0.69 -3.86 9.04
CA THR A 47 0.78 -3.94 7.58
C THR A 47 -0.14 -5.04 7.09
N LYS A 48 -1.11 -4.66 6.27
CA LYS A 48 -2.05 -5.60 5.66
C LYS A 48 -1.42 -6.17 4.39
N ILE A 49 -1.17 -7.48 4.37
CA ILE A 49 -0.58 -8.18 3.24
C ILE A 49 -1.57 -9.19 2.65
N TRP A 50 -1.65 -9.28 1.32
CA TRP A 50 -2.46 -10.30 0.66
C TRP A 50 -1.61 -11.56 0.49
N ILE A 51 -2.08 -12.66 1.04
CA ILE A 51 -1.46 -13.97 0.85
C ILE A 51 -2.24 -14.70 -0.23
N ASN A 52 -1.54 -15.08 -1.29
CA ASN A 52 -2.11 -15.87 -2.37
C ASN A 52 -2.56 -17.25 -1.87
N GLY A 53 -3.64 -17.75 -2.47
CA GLY A 53 -4.10 -19.10 -2.21
C GLY A 53 -3.09 -20.14 -2.70
N GLY A 54 -3.14 -21.33 -2.11
CA GLY A 54 -2.21 -22.41 -2.43
C GLY A 54 -2.74 -23.79 -2.05
N TRP A 55 -2.09 -24.81 -2.58
CA TRP A 55 -2.35 -26.19 -2.19
C TRP A 55 -1.70 -26.49 -0.85
N HIS A 56 -2.49 -27.00 0.09
CA HIS A 56 -2.03 -27.49 1.38
C HIS A 56 -2.32 -28.99 1.51
N PHE A 57 -1.51 -29.65 2.33
CA PHE A 57 -1.68 -31.05 2.66
C PHE A 57 -2.09 -31.18 4.12
N ARG A 58 -3.04 -32.06 4.39
CA ARG A 58 -3.39 -32.47 5.76
C ARG A 58 -2.41 -33.54 6.24
N SER A 59 -2.45 -33.83 7.53
CA SER A 59 -1.65 -34.91 8.15
C SER A 59 -1.99 -36.29 7.58
N ASP A 60 -3.18 -36.46 7.01
CA ASP A 60 -3.62 -37.69 6.31
C ASP A 60 -3.15 -37.78 4.84
N GLY A 61 -2.41 -36.77 4.35
CA GLY A 61 -1.94 -36.69 2.96
C GLY A 61 -2.93 -36.10 1.96
N THR A 62 -4.16 -35.77 2.38
CA THR A 62 -5.17 -35.18 1.48
C THR A 62 -4.79 -33.76 1.07
N ARG A 63 -4.87 -33.47 -0.22
CA ARG A 63 -4.61 -32.13 -0.79
C ARG A 63 -5.89 -31.28 -0.79
N PHE A 64 -5.82 -30.05 -0.29
CA PHE A 64 -6.92 -29.09 -0.35
C PHE A 64 -6.44 -27.69 -0.74
N TRP A 65 -7.30 -26.93 -1.42
CA TRP A 65 -6.99 -25.56 -1.82
C TRP A 65 -7.34 -24.59 -0.69
N LYS A 66 -6.36 -23.86 -0.18
CA LYS A 66 -6.58 -22.77 0.77
C LYS A 66 -6.75 -21.48 -0.01
N LYS A 67 -7.90 -20.81 0.16
CA LYS A 67 -8.16 -19.50 -0.47
C LYS A 67 -7.16 -18.47 0.05
N GLY A 68 -6.80 -17.53 -0.81
CA GLY A 68 -6.01 -16.37 -0.41
C GLY A 68 -6.77 -15.53 0.63
N HIS A 69 -6.03 -14.89 1.51
CA HIS A 69 -6.61 -14.09 2.60
C HIS A 69 -5.71 -12.90 2.91
N TRP A 70 -6.30 -11.90 3.55
CA TRP A 70 -5.56 -10.80 4.13
C TRP A 70 -4.97 -11.24 5.47
N GLU A 71 -3.66 -11.11 5.62
CA GLU A 71 -2.98 -11.26 6.90
C GLU A 71 -2.57 -9.88 7.40
N PHE A 72 -2.76 -9.64 8.70
CA PHE A 72 -2.32 -8.43 9.37
C PHE A 72 -1.06 -8.76 10.14
N GLU A 73 0.07 -8.28 9.65
CA GLU A 73 1.34 -8.50 10.32
C GLU A 73 1.65 -7.31 11.24
N GLU A 74 1.50 -7.53 12.54
CA GLU A 74 1.96 -6.60 13.57
C GLU A 74 3.43 -6.87 13.87
N LYS A 75 4.32 -6.20 13.13
CA LYS A 75 5.75 -6.14 13.45
C LYS A 75 6.09 -4.79 14.04
N THR A 76 6.70 -4.80 15.22
CA THR A 76 7.28 -3.59 15.83
C THR A 76 8.42 -3.05 14.97
N PHE A 77 8.69 -1.74 15.08
CA PHE A 77 9.81 -1.07 14.43
C PHE A 77 11.14 -1.79 14.67
N GLN A 78 11.38 -2.26 15.90
CA GLN A 78 12.59 -3.00 16.27
C GLN A 78 12.77 -4.24 15.38
N LYS A 79 11.71 -5.06 15.27
CA LYS A 79 11.70 -6.29 14.46
C LYS A 79 11.82 -5.99 12.96
N LYS A 80 11.19 -4.92 12.47
CA LYS A 80 11.36 -4.46 11.07
C LYS A 80 12.79 -4.01 10.79
N SER A 81 13.42 -3.27 11.72
CA SER A 81 14.80 -2.80 11.59
C SER A 81 15.81 -3.95 11.58
N GLU A 82 15.54 -4.99 12.38
CA GLU A 82 16.39 -6.18 12.47
C GLU A 82 16.33 -6.99 11.18
N ILE A 83 15.15 -7.24 10.63
CA ILE A 83 14.96 -7.89 9.32
C ILE A 83 15.68 -7.10 8.21
N PHE A 84 15.61 -5.77 8.25
CA PHE A 84 16.29 -4.93 7.27
C PHE A 84 17.82 -5.07 7.36
N ARG A 85 18.37 -5.04 8.58
CA ARG A 85 19.82 -5.27 8.83
C ARG A 85 20.26 -6.65 8.37
N GLN A 86 19.47 -7.69 8.63
CA GLN A 86 19.74 -9.06 8.18
C GLN A 86 19.82 -9.14 6.65
N LYS A 87 18.82 -8.61 5.94
CA LYS A 87 18.81 -8.60 4.46
C LYS A 87 19.99 -7.83 3.86
N LEU A 88 20.37 -6.71 4.47
CA LEU A 88 21.56 -5.95 4.06
C LEU A 88 22.84 -6.77 4.23
N ASN A 89 22.99 -7.45 5.37
CA ASN A 89 24.15 -8.29 5.63
C ASN A 89 24.21 -9.51 4.69
N GLU A 90 23.08 -10.14 4.37
CA GLU A 90 23.02 -11.21 3.38
C GLU A 90 23.39 -10.73 1.98
N LYS A 91 22.91 -9.55 1.58
CA LYS A 91 23.25 -8.95 0.29
C LYS A 91 24.73 -8.55 0.18
N ASN A 92 25.34 -8.16 1.28
CA ASN A 92 26.73 -7.71 1.35
C ASN A 92 27.73 -8.84 1.69
N LYS A 93 27.25 -10.05 2.00
CA LYS A 93 28.09 -11.25 2.06
C LYS A 93 28.41 -11.69 0.63
N VAL A 94 29.49 -11.15 0.10
CA VAL A 94 30.25 -11.71 -1.03
C VAL A 94 31.20 -12.78 -0.49
#